data_AF-A0A843FZQ7-F1
#
_entry.id   AF-A0A843FZQ7-F1
#
_cell.length_a   1.000
_cell.length_b   1.000
_cell.length_c   1.000
_cell.angle_alpha   90.00
_cell.angle_beta   90.00
_cell.angle_gamma   90.00
#
_symmetry.space_group_name_H-M   'P 1'
#
loop_
_entity.id
_entity.type
_entity.pdbx_description
1 polymer ?
#
loop_
_entity_poly.entity_id
_entity_poly.type
_entity_poly.pdbx_seq_one_letter_code
_entity_poly.pdbx_strand_id
1 'polypeptide(L)'
;AFSGGVDSALLAKLADRPCVTVGLAGSHDLMHAREAAESIGLQDANFIEIPREDVKKALRAVIPVIPVKTPVEVSIAATMYFVTKWAGENGYGRVVAGQGADELFGGYARYRECESAEAVADTLKKDFDGLYMQIRRDQSVAADNGVYISCPYLDSRVLRASRAIDPSEMVRGGIAKYPLRAVASHHMDDEFAFYGKKAMQYGSGIMKEIQKLARENGYKKSVQRYIDYLI
;
A
#
# COMPACT_ATOMS: atom_id res chain seq x y z
N ALA A 1 5.16 -5.35 6.14
CA ALA A 1 5.31 -4.17 5.27
C ALA A 1 4.72 -2.97 5.98
N PHE A 2 5.52 -1.94 6.20
CA PHE A 2 5.15 -0.76 6.95
C PHE A 2 5.29 0.47 6.06
N SER A 3 4.25 1.30 5.98
CA SER A 3 4.26 2.51 5.15
C SER A 3 4.09 3.80 5.97
N GLY A 4 3.91 3.69 7.29
CA GLY A 4 3.51 4.82 8.13
C GLY A 4 2.04 5.25 7.95
N GLY A 5 1.25 4.54 7.14
CA GLY A 5 -0.21 4.73 7.14
C GLY A 5 -0.86 3.99 8.30
N VAL A 6 -2.02 4.48 8.77
CA VAL A 6 -2.79 3.90 9.88
C VAL A 6 -3.03 2.39 9.73
N ASP A 7 -3.29 1.92 8.50
CA ASP A 7 -3.54 0.50 8.22
C ASP A 7 -2.30 -0.35 8.54
N SER A 8 -1.13 0.07 8.06
CA SER A 8 0.12 -0.64 8.32
C SER A 8 0.63 -0.46 9.76
N ALA A 9 0.34 0.68 10.38
CA ALA A 9 0.74 0.97 11.76
C ALA A 9 -0.06 0.15 12.78
N LEU A 10 -1.37 0.01 12.58
CA LEU A 10 -2.19 -0.85 13.42
C LEU A 10 -1.70 -2.30 13.33
N LEU A 11 -1.45 -2.79 12.11
CA LEU A 11 -0.87 -4.12 11.94
C LEU A 11 0.51 -4.26 12.56
N ALA A 12 1.38 -3.25 12.45
CA ALA A 12 2.71 -3.28 13.07
C ALA A 12 2.60 -3.38 14.60
N LYS A 13 1.73 -2.59 15.23
CA LYS A 13 1.49 -2.62 16.68
C LYS A 13 0.90 -3.93 17.17
N LEU A 14 -0.03 -4.52 16.41
CA LEU A 14 -0.69 -5.77 16.79
C LEU A 14 0.16 -7.01 16.52
N ALA A 15 0.95 -7.01 15.44
CA ALA A 15 1.73 -8.17 15.04
C ALA A 15 3.03 -8.30 15.84
N ASP A 16 3.61 -7.18 16.27
CA ASP A 16 4.91 -7.10 16.96
C ASP A 16 6.00 -7.89 16.21
N ARG A 17 6.21 -7.53 14.94
CA ARG A 17 7.15 -8.18 14.01
C ARG A 17 8.07 -7.17 13.35
N PRO A 18 9.22 -7.63 12.81
CA PRO A 18 10.10 -6.80 12.00
C PRO A 18 9.31 -6.09 10.89
N CYS A 19 9.46 -4.78 10.84
CA CYS A 19 8.82 -3.91 9.89
C CYS A 19 9.83 -3.49 8.83
N VAL A 20 9.35 -3.31 7.60
CA VAL A 20 10.16 -2.83 6.48
C VAL A 20 9.39 -1.77 5.71
N THR A 21 10.08 -0.67 5.43
CA THR A 21 9.66 0.40 4.52
C THR A 21 10.73 0.54 3.44
N VAL A 22 10.30 0.65 2.19
CA VAL A 22 11.18 0.85 1.03
C VAL A 22 10.85 2.17 0.34
N GLY A 23 11.87 2.84 -0.19
CA GLY A 23 11.68 4.03 -1.00
C GLY A 23 12.99 4.51 -1.59
N LEU A 24 12.93 5.43 -2.55
CA LEU A 24 14.15 6.11 -3.02
C LEU A 24 14.71 7.01 -1.92
N ALA A 25 16.02 7.28 -1.98
CA ALA A 25 16.67 8.24 -1.09
C ALA A 25 15.93 9.58 -1.04
N GLY A 26 15.65 10.06 0.18
CA GLY A 26 14.88 11.29 0.42
C GLY A 26 13.38 11.20 0.08
N SER A 27 12.83 10.00 -0.12
CA SER A 27 11.40 9.83 -0.38
C SER A 27 10.55 10.17 0.84
N HIS A 28 9.34 10.68 0.59
CA HIS A 28 8.40 11.05 1.64
C HIS A 28 7.99 9.83 2.47
N ASP A 29 7.84 8.66 1.85
CA ASP A 29 7.48 7.44 2.59
C ASP A 29 8.54 7.02 3.59
N LEU A 30 9.84 7.13 3.27
CA LEU A 30 10.90 6.80 4.23
C LEU A 30 10.93 7.79 5.40
N MET A 31 10.82 9.09 5.13
CA MET A 31 10.81 10.10 6.21
C MET A 31 9.60 9.92 7.13
N HIS A 32 8.41 9.83 6.54
CA HIS A 32 7.18 9.68 7.32
C HIS A 32 7.10 8.34 8.05
N ALA A 33 7.59 7.24 7.46
CA ALA A 33 7.62 5.97 8.16
C ALA A 33 8.61 5.98 9.33
N ARG A 34 9.71 6.74 9.26
CA ARG A 34 10.61 6.91 10.41
C ARG A 34 9.90 7.62 11.56
N GLU A 35 9.29 8.77 11.28
CA GLU A 35 8.48 9.52 12.26
C GLU A 35 7.37 8.65 12.86
N ALA A 36 6.67 7.91 12.00
CA ALA A 36 5.61 6.99 12.41
C ALA A 36 6.12 5.87 13.32
N ALA A 37 7.25 5.25 12.97
CA ALA A 37 7.85 4.18 13.75
C ALA A 37 8.29 4.67 15.14
N GLU A 38 8.90 5.87 15.20
CA GLU A 38 9.30 6.51 16.45
C GLU A 38 8.08 6.84 17.31
N SER A 39 7.06 7.50 16.74
CA SER A 39 5.84 7.88 17.45
C SER A 39 5.10 6.68 18.05
N ILE A 40 4.98 5.57 17.31
CA ILE A 40 4.26 4.38 17.81
C ILE A 40 5.18 3.39 18.55
N GLY A 41 6.47 3.71 18.69
CA GLY A 41 7.45 2.93 19.45
C GLY A 41 7.84 1.59 18.83
N LEU A 42 7.89 1.49 17.50
CA LEU A 42 8.35 0.27 16.81
C LEU A 42 9.85 0.04 17.08
N GLN A 43 10.19 -1.15 17.58
CA GLN A 43 11.57 -1.49 17.93
C GLN A 43 12.39 -2.00 16.73
N ASP A 44 11.77 -2.77 15.84
CA ASP A 44 12.43 -3.39 14.68
C ASP A 44 11.86 -2.82 13.38
N ALA A 45 12.22 -1.58 13.06
CA ALA A 45 11.81 -0.88 11.85
C ALA A 45 12.99 -0.69 10.89
N ASN A 46 12.90 -1.32 9.72
CA ASN A 46 13.93 -1.33 8.69
C ASN A 46 13.55 -0.36 7.57
N PHE A 47 14.41 0.60 7.28
CA PHE A 47 14.19 1.65 6.27
C PHE A 47 15.18 1.48 5.13
N ILE A 48 14.71 0.96 4.01
CA ILE A 48 15.55 0.54 2.89
C ILE A 48 15.50 1.57 1.78
N GLU A 49 16.66 2.18 1.53
CA GLU A 49 16.85 3.06 0.38
C GLU A 49 17.10 2.25 -0.89
N ILE A 50 16.28 2.49 -1.90
CA ILE A 50 16.36 1.80 -3.18
C ILE A 50 17.26 2.60 -4.13
N PRO A 51 18.33 2.00 -4.68
CA PRO A 51 19.11 2.63 -5.74
C PRO A 51 18.26 2.87 -6.99
N ARG A 52 18.40 4.04 -7.63
CA ARG A 52 17.55 4.43 -8.77
C ARG A 52 17.72 3.47 -9.95
N GLU A 53 18.93 3.00 -10.17
CA GLU A 53 19.29 2.03 -11.19
C GLU A 53 18.58 0.67 -11.02
N ASP A 54 18.21 0.32 -9.79
CA ASP A 54 17.50 -0.92 -9.50
C ASP A 54 16.02 -0.84 -9.87
N VAL A 55 15.45 0.36 -10.01
CA VAL A 55 14.05 0.53 -10.49
C VAL A 55 13.89 -0.09 -11.87
N LYS A 56 14.86 0.09 -12.78
CA LYS A 56 14.80 -0.54 -14.12
C LYS A 56 14.85 -2.06 -14.05
N LYS A 57 15.60 -2.63 -13.09
CA LYS A 57 15.64 -4.09 -12.86
C LYS A 57 14.32 -4.60 -12.31
N ALA A 58 13.74 -3.88 -11.34
CA ALA A 58 12.42 -4.18 -10.81
C ALA A 58 11.34 -4.15 -11.90
N LEU A 59 11.34 -3.16 -12.81
CA LEU A 59 10.39 -3.12 -13.93
C LEU A 59 10.44 -4.39 -14.79
N ARG A 60 11.65 -4.88 -15.10
CA ARG A 60 11.83 -6.12 -15.88
C ARG A 60 11.35 -7.37 -15.16
N ALA A 61 11.44 -7.39 -13.83
CA ALA A 61 10.93 -8.50 -13.02
C ALA A 61 9.40 -8.45 -12.90
N VAL A 62 8.82 -7.26 -12.63
CA VAL A 62 7.39 -7.16 -12.28
C VAL A 62 6.46 -7.15 -13.49
N ILE A 63 6.83 -6.49 -14.60
CA ILE A 63 5.92 -6.32 -15.75
C ILE A 63 5.43 -7.67 -16.30
N PRO A 64 6.27 -8.71 -16.47
CA PRO A 64 5.83 -10.00 -17.00
C PRO A 64 4.80 -10.71 -16.12
N VAL A 65 4.87 -10.56 -14.79
CA VAL A 65 4.10 -11.39 -13.83
C VAL A 65 2.80 -10.75 -13.34
N ILE A 66 2.62 -9.45 -13.54
CA ILE A 66 1.41 -8.75 -13.10
C ILE A 66 0.28 -8.80 -14.15
N PRO A 67 -0.99 -8.88 -13.71
CA PRO A 67 -2.13 -9.03 -14.62
C PRO A 67 -2.46 -7.74 -15.39
N VAL A 68 -2.24 -6.58 -14.79
CA VAL A 68 -2.57 -5.27 -15.36
C VAL A 68 -1.32 -4.40 -15.38
N LYS A 69 -0.99 -3.82 -16.54
CA LYS A 69 0.30 -3.15 -16.79
C LYS A 69 0.13 -1.65 -17.02
N THR A 70 -0.67 -0.99 -16.18
CA THR A 70 -0.76 0.48 -16.18
C THR A 70 0.38 1.08 -15.35
N PRO A 71 0.75 2.37 -15.55
CA PRO A 71 1.79 3.02 -14.76
C PRO A 71 1.56 2.94 -13.25
N VAL A 72 0.31 3.04 -12.81
CA VAL A 72 -0.06 2.93 -11.39
C VAL A 72 0.20 1.51 -10.90
N GLU A 73 -0.35 0.50 -11.57
CA GLU A 73 -0.19 -0.91 -11.19
C GLU A 73 1.28 -1.34 -11.19
N VAL A 74 2.04 -0.95 -12.21
CA VAL A 74 3.48 -1.22 -12.31
C VAL A 74 4.26 -0.53 -11.18
N SER A 75 3.90 0.70 -10.81
CA SER A 75 4.58 1.41 -9.72
C SER A 75 4.33 0.77 -8.35
N ILE A 76 3.11 0.28 -8.12
CA ILE A 76 2.75 -0.42 -6.87
C ILE A 76 3.46 -1.79 -6.85
N ALA A 77 3.42 -2.53 -7.95
CA ALA A 77 4.11 -3.80 -8.10
C ALA A 77 5.62 -3.67 -7.86
N ALA A 78 6.27 -2.67 -8.47
CA ALA A 78 7.70 -2.42 -8.27
C ALA A 78 8.02 -2.05 -6.82
N THR A 79 7.15 -1.30 -6.14
CA THR A 79 7.32 -1.01 -4.71
C THR A 79 7.20 -2.28 -3.88
N MET A 80 6.20 -3.12 -4.15
CA MET A 80 6.01 -4.40 -3.47
C MET A 80 7.17 -5.36 -3.74
N TYR A 81 7.73 -5.35 -4.95
CA TYR A 81 8.91 -6.15 -5.33
C TYR A 81 10.09 -5.88 -4.40
N PHE A 82 10.38 -4.62 -4.07
CA PHE A 82 11.48 -4.31 -3.16
C PHE A 82 11.18 -4.74 -1.72
N VAL A 83 9.92 -4.64 -1.28
CA VAL A 83 9.50 -5.14 0.04
C VAL A 83 9.68 -6.66 0.14
N THR A 84 9.21 -7.40 -0.86
CA THR A 84 9.25 -8.87 -0.85
C THR A 84 10.66 -9.39 -1.15
N LYS A 85 11.43 -8.71 -1.99
CA LYS A 85 12.85 -9.00 -2.20
C LYS A 85 13.64 -8.87 -0.90
N TRP A 86 13.51 -7.75 -0.18
CA TRP A 86 14.17 -7.58 1.12
C TRP A 86 13.75 -8.67 2.10
N ALA A 87 12.45 -9.00 2.16
CA ALA A 87 11.95 -10.05 3.03
C ALA A 87 12.60 -11.42 2.70
N GLY A 88 12.62 -11.80 1.42
CA GLY A 88 13.24 -13.05 0.97
C GLY A 88 14.74 -13.11 1.25
N GLU A 89 15.48 -12.03 0.96
CA GLU A 89 16.93 -11.93 1.22
C GLU A 89 17.28 -12.02 2.72
N ASN A 90 16.34 -11.64 3.60
CA ASN A 90 16.49 -11.75 5.05
C ASN A 90 15.83 -13.00 5.65
N GLY A 91 15.45 -13.98 4.82
CA GLY A 91 14.93 -15.27 5.28
C GLY A 91 13.45 -15.26 5.71
N TYR A 92 12.71 -14.19 5.45
CA TYR A 92 11.29 -14.09 5.76
C TYR A 92 10.43 -14.65 4.61
N GLY A 93 9.83 -15.83 4.80
CA GLY A 93 8.91 -16.41 3.81
C GLY A 93 7.52 -15.77 3.74
N ARG A 94 7.23 -14.77 4.60
CA ARG A 94 5.91 -14.14 4.70
C ARG A 94 5.99 -12.67 5.05
N VAL A 95 5.20 -11.85 4.35
CA VAL A 95 5.03 -10.42 4.63
C VAL A 95 3.58 -10.14 4.99
N VAL A 96 3.36 -9.48 6.13
CA VAL A 96 2.04 -8.93 6.49
C VAL A 96 1.87 -7.56 5.86
N ALA A 97 0.76 -7.33 5.16
CA ALA A 97 0.46 -6.07 4.48
C ALA A 97 -0.98 -5.59 4.80
N GLY A 98 -1.18 -4.26 4.75
CA GLY A 98 -2.46 -3.60 5.03
C GLY A 98 -3.50 -3.70 3.90
N GLN A 99 -3.33 -4.63 2.97
CA GLN A 99 -4.19 -4.75 1.80
C GLN A 99 -5.62 -5.13 2.20
N GLY A 100 -6.61 -4.47 1.59
CA GLY A 100 -8.03 -4.61 1.92
C GLY A 100 -8.55 -3.62 2.96
N ALA A 101 -7.70 -2.84 3.64
CA ALA A 101 -8.18 -1.85 4.61
C ALA A 101 -9.02 -0.76 3.94
N ASP A 102 -8.56 -0.22 2.80
CA ASP A 102 -9.24 0.85 2.10
C ASP A 102 -10.58 0.40 1.53
N GLU A 103 -10.66 -0.81 0.98
CA GLU A 103 -11.87 -1.41 0.39
C GLU A 103 -12.91 -1.78 1.44
N LEU A 104 -12.49 -2.12 2.67
CA LEU A 104 -13.41 -2.53 3.73
C LEU A 104 -13.90 -1.38 4.59
N PHE A 105 -13.08 -0.35 4.76
CA PHE A 105 -13.38 0.75 5.67
C PHE A 105 -13.55 2.10 4.97
N GLY A 106 -13.45 2.15 3.64
CA GLY A 106 -13.72 3.38 2.90
C GLY A 106 -12.56 4.37 2.96
N GLY A 107 -11.34 3.95 2.61
CA GLY A 107 -10.13 4.77 2.78
C GLY A 107 -9.70 5.60 1.56
N TYR A 108 -10.25 5.35 0.37
CA TYR A 108 -10.00 6.14 -0.83
C TYR A 108 -10.65 7.53 -0.81
N ALA A 109 -10.09 8.48 -1.57
CA ALA A 109 -10.60 9.86 -1.59
C ALA A 109 -12.07 9.97 -2.03
N ARG A 110 -12.49 9.13 -2.99
CA ARG A 110 -13.85 9.08 -3.54
C ARG A 110 -14.95 8.83 -2.49
N TYR A 111 -14.65 8.17 -1.37
CA TYR A 111 -15.67 7.96 -0.33
C TYR A 111 -16.12 9.26 0.33
N ARG A 112 -15.28 10.30 0.32
CA ARG A 112 -15.64 11.64 0.83
C ARG A 112 -16.61 12.39 -0.10
N GLU A 113 -16.72 11.94 -1.33
CA GLU A 113 -17.57 12.53 -2.37
C GLU A 113 -18.94 11.82 -2.44
N CYS A 114 -19.14 10.73 -1.69
CA CYS A 114 -20.42 10.04 -1.62
C CYS A 114 -21.44 10.87 -0.83
N GLU A 115 -22.61 11.10 -1.43
CA GLU A 115 -23.68 11.94 -0.84
C GLU A 115 -24.69 11.14 0.02
N SER A 116 -24.60 9.80 0.06
CA SER A 116 -25.50 8.94 0.83
C SER A 116 -24.82 7.66 1.32
N ALA A 117 -25.38 7.04 2.36
CA ALA A 117 -24.91 5.74 2.85
C ALA A 117 -24.99 4.64 1.78
N GLU A 118 -26.01 4.67 0.92
CA GLU A 118 -26.17 3.75 -0.21
C GLU A 118 -25.04 3.92 -1.23
N ALA A 119 -24.69 5.17 -1.58
CA ALA A 119 -23.58 5.46 -2.48
C ALA A 119 -22.23 4.97 -1.90
N VAL A 120 -22.02 5.10 -0.58
CA VAL A 120 -20.84 4.54 0.09
C VAL A 120 -20.85 3.02 0.00
N ALA A 121 -21.98 2.37 0.30
CA ALA A 121 -22.13 0.92 0.26
C ALA A 121 -21.84 0.34 -1.14
N ASP A 122 -22.38 0.95 -2.19
CA ASP A 122 -22.14 0.54 -3.57
C ASP A 122 -20.68 0.73 -3.98
N THR A 123 -20.06 1.83 -3.53
CA THR A 123 -18.64 2.10 -3.80
C THR A 123 -17.74 1.08 -3.08
N LEU A 124 -18.01 0.77 -1.81
CA LEU A 124 -17.31 -0.27 -1.05
C LEU A 124 -17.42 -1.63 -1.75
N LYS A 125 -18.63 -2.01 -2.18
CA LYS A 125 -18.87 -3.27 -2.88
C LYS A 125 -18.04 -3.34 -4.17
N LYS A 126 -18.10 -2.29 -5.00
CA LYS A 126 -17.34 -2.21 -6.26
C LYS A 126 -15.83 -2.32 -6.03
N ASP A 127 -15.33 -1.66 -4.99
CA ASP A 127 -13.90 -1.67 -4.66
C ASP A 127 -13.44 -3.02 -4.12
N PHE A 128 -14.27 -3.65 -3.27
CA PHE A 128 -14.05 -5.01 -2.80
C PHE A 128 -14.07 -6.03 -3.95
N ASP A 129 -14.99 -5.89 -4.90
CA ASP A 129 -15.06 -6.75 -6.10
C ASP A 129 -13.81 -6.63 -6.98
N GLY A 130 -13.14 -5.48 -6.97
CA GLY A 130 -11.86 -5.26 -7.68
C GLY A 130 -10.63 -5.73 -6.91
N LEU A 131 -10.74 -5.99 -5.61
CA LEU A 131 -9.60 -6.25 -4.72
C LEU A 131 -8.78 -7.48 -5.12
N TYR A 132 -9.43 -8.51 -5.68
CA TYR A 132 -8.73 -9.73 -6.11
C TYR A 132 -7.65 -9.43 -7.16
N MET A 133 -7.84 -8.41 -8.01
CA MET A 133 -6.83 -8.03 -9.01
C MET A 133 -5.59 -7.41 -8.35
N GLN A 134 -5.79 -6.59 -7.31
CA GLN A 134 -4.70 -6.02 -6.54
C GLN A 134 -3.93 -7.11 -5.77
N ILE A 135 -4.65 -8.04 -5.13
CA ILE A 135 -4.06 -9.19 -4.44
C ILE A 135 -3.28 -10.06 -5.42
N ARG A 136 -3.82 -10.32 -6.62
CA ARG A 136 -3.11 -11.08 -7.66
C ARG A 136 -1.82 -10.38 -8.09
N ARG A 137 -1.84 -9.06 -8.32
CA ARG A 137 -0.62 -8.29 -8.61
C ARG A 137 0.42 -8.48 -7.50
N ASP A 138 0.02 -8.26 -6.25
CA ASP A 138 0.95 -8.27 -5.13
C ASP A 138 1.51 -9.68 -4.88
N GLN A 139 0.68 -10.72 -4.95
CA GLN A 139 1.09 -12.12 -4.78
C GLN A 139 1.99 -12.61 -5.93
N SER A 140 1.72 -12.23 -7.19
CA SER A 140 2.60 -12.58 -8.33
C SER A 140 4.04 -12.09 -8.08
N VAL A 141 4.17 -10.84 -7.62
CA VAL A 141 5.48 -10.24 -7.33
C VAL A 141 6.14 -10.85 -6.09
N ALA A 142 5.35 -11.23 -5.09
CA ALA A 142 5.86 -11.88 -3.89
C ALA A 142 6.41 -13.29 -4.20
N ALA A 143 5.70 -14.05 -5.03
CA ALA A 143 6.07 -15.40 -5.41
C ALA A 143 7.45 -15.46 -6.10
N ASP A 144 7.77 -14.50 -6.96
CA ASP A 144 9.08 -14.38 -7.62
C ASP A 144 10.24 -14.21 -6.62
N ASN A 145 9.96 -13.73 -5.41
CA ASN A 145 10.94 -13.58 -4.34
C ASN A 145 10.84 -14.69 -3.27
N GLY A 146 10.05 -15.73 -3.51
CA GLY A 146 9.83 -16.82 -2.55
C GLY A 146 9.05 -16.41 -1.29
N VAL A 147 8.28 -15.32 -1.38
CA VAL A 147 7.53 -14.73 -0.26
C VAL A 147 6.02 -14.84 -0.48
N TYR A 148 5.27 -15.06 0.59
CA TYR A 148 3.81 -14.98 0.58
C TYR A 148 3.28 -13.73 1.28
N ILE A 149 2.33 -13.01 0.68
CA ILE A 149 1.71 -11.84 1.33
C ILE A 149 0.48 -12.27 2.13
N SER A 150 0.44 -11.93 3.41
CA SER A 150 -0.73 -12.10 4.27
C SER A 150 -1.47 -10.78 4.43
N CYS A 151 -2.79 -10.83 4.28
CA CYS A 151 -3.67 -9.66 4.32
C CYS A 151 -4.67 -9.80 5.48
N PRO A 152 -4.30 -9.45 6.73
CA PRO A 152 -5.14 -9.71 7.90
C PRO A 152 -6.52 -9.02 7.84
N TYR A 153 -6.63 -7.90 7.14
CA TYR A 153 -7.91 -7.22 6.93
C TYR A 153 -8.93 -8.08 6.16
N LEU A 154 -8.46 -9.04 5.38
CA LEU A 154 -9.32 -9.98 4.63
C LEU A 154 -9.67 -11.25 5.41
N ASP A 155 -9.30 -11.33 6.69
CA ASP A 155 -9.79 -12.38 7.57
C ASP A 155 -11.32 -12.31 7.69
N SER A 156 -11.99 -13.46 7.67
CA SER A 156 -13.45 -13.55 7.76
C SER A 156 -14.05 -12.82 8.97
N ARG A 157 -13.30 -12.72 10.08
CA ARG A 157 -13.73 -12.00 11.29
C ARG A 157 -13.73 -10.49 11.06
N VAL A 158 -12.70 -9.97 10.40
CA VAL A 158 -12.60 -8.55 10.05
C VAL A 158 -13.65 -8.19 9.00
N LEU A 159 -13.86 -9.06 8.00
CA LEU A 159 -14.92 -8.90 7.00
C LEU A 159 -16.32 -8.86 7.63
N ARG A 160 -16.61 -9.73 8.60
CA ARG A 160 -17.89 -9.72 9.32
C ARG A 160 -18.05 -8.44 10.14
N ALA A 161 -16.98 -8.01 10.83
CA ALA A 161 -16.99 -6.78 11.61
C ALA A 161 -17.20 -5.56 10.71
N SER A 162 -16.49 -5.46 9.58
CA SER A 162 -16.62 -4.31 8.67
C SER A 162 -18.02 -4.20 8.06
N ARG A 163 -18.63 -5.33 7.69
CA ARG A 163 -19.99 -5.38 7.13
C ARG A 163 -21.10 -5.05 8.14
N ALA A 164 -20.82 -5.13 9.43
CA ALA A 164 -21.79 -4.77 10.47
C ALA A 164 -21.84 -3.26 10.74
N ILE A 165 -20.88 -2.49 10.19
CA ILE A 165 -20.80 -1.04 10.36
C ILE A 165 -21.74 -0.38 9.35
N ASP A 166 -22.51 0.60 9.80
CA ASP A 166 -23.33 1.43 8.90
C ASP A 166 -22.42 2.16 7.91
N PRO A 167 -22.66 2.06 6.58
CA PRO A 167 -21.82 2.70 5.57
C PRO A 167 -21.63 4.21 5.76
N SER A 168 -22.60 4.92 6.36
CA SER A 168 -22.47 6.35 6.68
C SER A 168 -21.32 6.65 7.65
N GLU A 169 -20.85 5.64 8.38
CA GLU A 169 -19.80 5.78 9.39
C GLU A 169 -18.38 5.68 8.83
N MET A 170 -18.24 5.27 7.56
CA MET A 170 -16.94 5.14 6.91
C MET A 170 -16.23 6.49 6.76
N VAL A 171 -17.01 7.57 6.61
CA VAL A 171 -16.52 8.95 6.55
C VAL A 171 -17.24 9.79 7.59
N ARG A 172 -16.49 10.32 8.57
CA ARG A 172 -17.02 11.28 9.56
C ARG A 172 -16.19 12.55 9.54
N GLY A 173 -16.85 13.71 9.45
CA GLY A 173 -16.16 15.00 9.46
C GLY A 173 -15.08 15.14 8.37
N GLY A 174 -15.29 14.52 7.20
CA GLY A 174 -14.30 14.47 6.11
C GLY A 174 -13.15 13.49 6.30
N ILE A 175 -13.11 12.76 7.42
CA ILE A 175 -12.10 11.74 7.70
C ILE A 175 -12.59 10.39 7.17
N ALA A 176 -11.90 9.90 6.15
CA ALA A 176 -12.12 8.58 5.56
C ALA A 176 -11.57 7.46 6.47
N LYS A 177 -12.09 6.24 6.30
CA LYS A 177 -11.80 5.06 7.13
C LYS A 177 -11.90 5.29 8.63
N TYR A 178 -12.88 6.10 9.02
CA TYR A 178 -13.06 6.50 10.41
C TYR A 178 -13.17 5.31 11.38
N PRO A 179 -13.93 4.23 11.08
CA PRO A 179 -14.06 3.13 12.03
C PRO A 179 -12.72 2.42 12.31
N LEU A 180 -11.90 2.26 11.28
CA LEU A 180 -10.56 1.69 11.43
C LEU A 180 -9.63 2.61 12.25
N ARG A 181 -9.72 3.92 12.03
CA ARG A 181 -8.95 4.91 12.79
C ARG A 181 -9.35 4.97 14.26
N ALA A 182 -10.65 4.83 14.55
CA ALA A 182 -11.15 4.73 15.93
C ALA A 182 -10.66 3.44 16.63
N VAL A 183 -10.48 2.34 15.92
CA VAL A 183 -9.81 1.16 16.48
C VAL A 183 -8.32 1.44 16.69
N ALA A 184 -7.67 2.09 15.72
CA ALA A 184 -6.24 2.40 15.80
C ALA A 184 -5.90 3.32 16.98
N SER A 185 -6.76 4.28 17.33
CA SER A 185 -6.54 5.18 18.48
C SER A 185 -6.52 4.48 19.84
N HIS A 186 -7.01 3.25 19.95
CA HIS A 186 -6.81 2.44 21.15
C HIS A 186 -5.39 1.87 21.28
N HIS A 187 -4.57 1.98 20.23
CA HIS A 187 -3.23 1.37 20.14
C HIS A 187 -2.10 2.37 19.84
N MET A 188 -2.43 3.61 19.47
CA MET A 188 -1.49 4.69 19.17
C MET A 188 -2.17 6.05 19.35
N ASP A 189 -1.40 7.13 19.38
CA ASP A 189 -1.91 8.48 19.59
C ASP A 189 -2.91 8.92 18.52
N ASP A 190 -3.92 9.69 18.92
CA ASP A 190 -4.97 10.22 18.03
C ASP A 190 -4.41 11.03 16.87
N GLU A 191 -3.36 11.83 17.12
CA GLU A 191 -2.69 12.63 16.10
C GLU A 191 -2.21 11.76 14.94
N PHE A 192 -1.74 10.55 15.24
CA PHE A 192 -1.29 9.59 14.24
C PHE A 192 -2.46 8.75 13.69
N ALA A 193 -3.34 8.24 14.56
CA ALA A 193 -4.48 7.42 14.17
C ALA A 193 -5.42 8.17 13.20
N PHE A 194 -5.58 9.48 13.35
CA PHE A 194 -6.41 10.33 12.50
C PHE A 194 -5.63 11.10 11.41
N TYR A 195 -4.30 10.89 11.31
CA TYR A 195 -3.48 11.55 10.29
C TYR A 195 -3.89 11.18 8.86
N GLY A 196 -4.08 12.20 8.02
CA GLY A 196 -4.45 12.06 6.61
C GLY A 196 -3.24 11.85 5.70
N LYS A 197 -2.75 10.62 5.54
CA LYS A 197 -1.65 10.33 4.60
C LYS A 197 -2.08 10.46 3.12
N LYS A 198 -1.20 10.99 2.27
CA LYS A 198 -1.29 10.89 0.79
C LYS A 198 -1.01 9.44 0.31
N ALA A 199 -1.61 9.04 -0.81
CA ALA A 199 -1.60 7.65 -1.28
C ALA A 199 -0.19 7.09 -1.58
N MET A 200 0.00 5.80 -1.26
CA MET A 200 1.29 5.07 -1.25
C MET A 200 2.05 5.10 -2.58
N GLN A 201 1.36 5.09 -3.72
CA GLN A 201 1.98 4.99 -5.05
C GLN A 201 2.86 6.20 -5.44
N TYR A 202 2.75 7.32 -4.71
CA TYR A 202 3.57 8.51 -4.95
C TYR A 202 4.64 8.76 -3.87
N GLY A 203 4.49 8.12 -2.70
CA GLY A 203 5.32 8.41 -1.53
C GLY A 203 6.73 7.82 -1.62
N SER A 204 6.88 6.64 -2.23
CA SER A 204 8.16 5.92 -2.37
C SER A 204 9.11 6.54 -3.38
N GLY A 205 8.62 7.42 -4.25
CA GLY A 205 9.40 8.00 -5.36
C GLY A 205 9.53 7.10 -6.59
N ILE A 206 9.09 5.83 -6.53
CA ILE A 206 9.22 4.87 -7.64
C ILE A 206 8.49 5.35 -8.90
N MET A 207 7.24 5.82 -8.79
CA MET A 207 6.49 6.35 -9.95
C MET A 207 7.21 7.54 -10.62
N LYS A 208 7.85 8.42 -9.83
CA LYS A 208 8.64 9.54 -10.36
C LYS A 208 9.88 9.05 -11.12
N GLU A 209 10.52 8.00 -10.63
CA GLU A 209 11.67 7.39 -11.32
C GLU A 209 11.23 6.67 -12.60
N ILE A 210 10.10 5.97 -12.60
CA ILE A 210 9.52 5.36 -13.82
C ILE A 210 9.23 6.46 -14.87
N GLN A 211 8.65 7.59 -14.46
CA GLN A 211 8.44 8.75 -15.34
C GLN A 211 9.74 9.35 -15.87
N LYS A 212 10.82 9.33 -15.08
CA LYS A 212 12.15 9.78 -15.50
C LYS A 212 12.74 8.81 -16.53
N LEU A 213 12.73 7.50 -16.24
CA LEU A 213 13.17 6.46 -17.16
C LEU A 213 12.43 6.53 -18.50
N ALA A 214 11.11 6.72 -18.48
CA ALA A 214 10.32 6.90 -19.70
C ALA A 214 10.83 8.09 -20.54
N ARG A 215 11.08 9.24 -19.91
CA ARG A 215 11.62 10.44 -20.60
C ARG A 215 13.01 10.21 -21.19
N GLU A 216 13.89 9.56 -20.44
CA GLU A 216 15.26 9.24 -20.87
C GLU A 216 15.30 8.25 -22.04
N ASN A 217 14.31 7.37 -22.14
CA ASN A 217 14.16 6.42 -23.25
C ASN A 217 13.28 6.96 -24.40
N GLY A 218 13.04 8.27 -24.46
CA GLY A 218 12.31 8.92 -25.57
C GLY A 218 10.79 8.97 -25.44
N TYR A 219 10.20 8.40 -24.39
CA TYR A 219 8.75 8.35 -24.14
C TYR A 219 8.25 9.57 -23.34
N LYS A 220 8.53 10.77 -23.83
CA LYS A 220 8.30 12.04 -23.09
C LYS A 220 6.85 12.32 -22.69
N LYS A 221 5.88 11.79 -23.44
CA LYS A 221 4.44 12.08 -23.27
C LYS A 221 3.60 10.91 -22.77
N SER A 222 4.20 9.72 -22.60
CA SER A 222 3.44 8.53 -22.23
C SER A 222 4.32 7.51 -21.52
N VAL A 223 4.13 7.39 -20.21
CA VAL A 223 4.71 6.30 -19.42
C VAL A 223 4.15 4.95 -19.86
N GLN A 224 2.88 4.90 -20.29
CA GLN A 224 2.26 3.68 -20.79
C GLN A 224 3.05 3.11 -21.98
N ARG A 225 3.39 3.94 -22.98
CA ARG A 225 4.18 3.47 -24.13
C ARG A 225 5.57 2.96 -23.75
N TYR A 226 6.17 3.52 -22.70
CA TYR A 226 7.43 3.00 -22.18
C TYR A 226 7.26 1.63 -21.53
N ILE A 227 6.19 1.43 -20.75
CA ILE A 227 5.84 0.14 -20.16
C ILE A 227 5.55 -0.89 -21.27
N ASP A 228 4.80 -0.51 -22.29
CA ASP A 228 4.48 -1.38 -23.43
C ASP A 228 5.72 -1.82 -24.19
N TYR A 229 6.76 -0.96 -24.26
CA TYR A 229 8.07 -1.30 -24.85
C TYR A 229 8.90 -2.28 -24.01
N LEU A 230 8.62 -2.37 -22.70
CA LEU A 230 9.31 -3.29 -21.79
C LEU A 230 8.66 -4.69 -21.73
N ILE A 231 7.50 -4.87 -22.39
CA ILE A 231 6.83 -6.16 -22.59
C ILE A 231 7.53 -6.90 -23.73
#